data_AF-A0A7J9BSE6-F1
#
_entry.id   AF-A0A7J9BSE6-F1
#
_cell.length_a   1.000
_cell.length_b   1.000
_cell.length_c   1.000
_cell.angle_alpha   90.00
_cell.angle_beta   90.00
_cell.angle_gamma   90.00
#
_symmetry.space_group_name_H-M   'P 1'
#
loop_
_entity.id
_entity.type
_entity.pdbx_description
1 polymer ?
#
loop_
_entity_poly.entity_id
_entity_poly.type
_entity_poly.pdbx_seq_one_letter_code
_entity_poly.pdbx_strand_id
1 'polypeptide(L)' 'MANIDINEILKELPNDGRIAKTKVVCALGLTSQLVPMIEKLLRVGMNVACFNFSHGSHEYHQETLNILEK' A
#
# COMPACT_ATOMS: atom_id res chain seq x y z
N MET A 1 -13.13 -26.48 6.37
CA MET A 1 -14.32 -25.64 6.08
C MET A 1 -14.18 -24.37 6.91
N ALA A 2 -14.26 -23.19 6.31
CA ALA A 2 -14.24 -21.95 7.07
C ALA A 2 -15.52 -21.87 7.90
N ASN A 3 -15.39 -21.79 9.23
CA ASN A 3 -16.53 -21.56 10.11
C ASN A 3 -16.83 -20.06 10.06
N ILE A 4 -17.99 -19.69 9.54
CA ILE A 4 -18.38 -18.28 9.39
C ILE A 4 -19.19 -17.89 10.63
N ASP A 5 -18.56 -17.19 11.57
CA ASP A 5 -19.25 -16.60 12.72
C ASP A 5 -19.75 -15.19 12.36
N ILE A 6 -21.07 -15.04 12.29
CA ILE A 6 -21.74 -13.76 12.03
C ILE A 6 -21.34 -12.69 13.06
N ASN A 7 -21.11 -13.07 14.32
CA ASN A 7 -20.72 -12.12 15.35
C ASN A 7 -19.28 -11.61 15.17
N GLU A 8 -18.42 -12.38 14.50
CA GLU A 8 -17.06 -11.97 14.16
C GLU A 8 -17.05 -11.05 12.92
N ILE A 9 -17.97 -11.26 11.98
CA ILE A 9 -18.15 -10.37 10.81
C ILE A 9 -18.70 -9.00 11.22
N LEU A 10 -19.65 -8.97 12.17
CA LEU A 10 -20.31 -7.74 12.61
C LEU A 10 -19.48 -6.95 13.64
N LYS A 11 -18.35 -7.48 14.13
CA LYS A 11 -17.41 -6.67 14.91
C LYS A 11 -16.84 -5.59 13.99
N GLU A 12 -16.90 -4.34 14.45
CA GLU A 12 -16.16 -3.26 13.79
C GLU A 12 -14.70 -3.69 13.58
N LEU A 13 -14.18 -3.41 12.37
CA LEU A 13 -12.84 -3.80 11.98
C LEU A 13 -11.87 -3.43 13.10
N PRO A 14 -11.21 -4.41 13.72
CA PRO A 14 -10.55 -4.11 14.96
C PRO A 14 -9.30 -3.30 14.65
N ASN A 15 -9.15 -2.15 15.34
CA ASN A 15 -7.90 -1.41 15.43
C ASN A 15 -6.93 -2.13 16.40
N ASP A 16 -6.98 -3.48 16.43
CA ASP A 16 -6.41 -4.35 17.47
C ASP A 16 -4.96 -4.77 17.20
N GLY A 17 -4.31 -4.14 16.23
CA GLY A 17 -2.93 -4.46 15.87
C GLY A 17 -2.76 -5.80 15.16
N ARG A 18 -3.84 -6.48 14.73
CA ARG A 18 -3.72 -7.65 13.85
C ARG A 18 -3.21 -7.22 12.48
N ILE A 19 -2.00 -7.64 12.15
CA ILE A 19 -1.40 -7.41 10.83
C ILE A 19 -2.20 -8.24 9.81
N ALA A 20 -2.76 -7.57 8.80
CA ALA A 20 -3.39 -8.24 7.67
C ALA A 20 -2.42 -9.28 7.08
N LYS A 21 -2.90 -10.53 6.96
CA LYS A 21 -2.08 -11.62 6.39
C LYS A 21 -1.82 -11.38 4.90
N THR A 22 -2.82 -10.84 4.20
CA THR A 22 -2.71 -10.45 2.80
C THR A 22 -1.91 -9.17 2.67
N LYS A 23 -0.93 -9.17 1.75
CA LYS A 23 -0.10 -8.00 1.47
C LYS A 23 -0.72 -7.12 0.38
N VAL A 24 -0.56 -5.82 0.50
CA VAL A 24 -1.06 -4.83 -0.47
C VAL A 24 0.07 -4.33 -1.35
N VAL A 25 -0.13 -4.41 -2.66
CA VAL A 25 0.77 -3.87 -3.69
C VAL A 25 0.14 -2.61 -4.26
N CYS A 26 0.88 -1.51 -4.32
CA CYS A 26 0.43 -0.27 -4.95
C CYS A 26 1.34 0.10 -6.12
N ALA A 27 0.76 0.32 -7.30
CA ALA A 27 1.49 0.84 -8.45
C ALA A 27 1.74 2.34 -8.26
N LEU A 28 3.00 2.75 -8.34
CA LEU A 28 3.38 4.16 -8.22
C LEU A 28 3.39 4.84 -9.59
N GLY A 29 2.83 6.04 -9.64
CA GLY A 29 2.81 6.91 -10.81
C GLY A 29 2.82 8.38 -10.42
N LEU A 30 2.60 9.27 -11.39
CA LEU A 30 2.68 10.74 -11.24
C LEU A 30 1.87 11.27 -10.05
N THR A 31 0.67 10.75 -9.83
CA THR A 31 -0.23 11.20 -8.76
C THR A 31 0.17 10.71 -7.37
N SER A 32 0.92 9.60 -7.29
CA SER A 32 1.38 9.01 -6.03
C SER A 32 2.80 9.42 -5.65
N GLN A 33 3.52 10.16 -6.50
CA GLN A 33 4.91 10.61 -6.27
C GLN A 33 5.05 11.78 -5.29
N LEU A 34 4.00 12.15 -4.55
CA LEU A 34 4.13 13.14 -3.49
C LEU A 34 4.38 12.42 -2.17
N VAL A 35 5.40 12.85 -1.42
CA VAL A 35 5.67 12.37 -0.04
C VAL A 35 4.39 12.24 0.80
N PRO A 36 3.48 13.24 0.87
CA PRO A 36 2.25 13.10 1.66
C PRO A 36 1.29 12.02 1.13
N MET A 37 1.36 11.66 -0.15
CA MET A 37 0.57 10.57 -0.70
C MET A 37 1.18 9.22 -0.37
N ILE A 38 2.50 9.06 -0.51
CA ILE A 38 3.20 7.83 -0.12
C ILE A 38 3.02 7.55 1.37
N GLU A 39 3.11 8.58 2.22
CA GLU A 39 2.86 8.45 3.66
C GLU A 39 1.44 7.92 3.93
N LYS A 40 0.43 8.46 3.23
CA LYS A 40 -0.95 7.94 3.32
C LYS A 40 -1.02 6.48 2.89
N LEU A 41 -0.40 6.11 1.77
CA LEU A 41 -0.38 4.74 1.26
C LEU A 41 0.27 3.77 2.26
N LEU A 42 1.37 4.17 2.91
CA LEU A 42 2.02 3.39 3.96
C LEU A 42 1.11 3.23 5.18
N ARG A 43 0.46 4.32 5.64
CA ARG A 43 -0.46 4.31 6.79
C ARG A 43 -1.69 3.43 6.56
N VAL A 44 -2.21 3.36 5.34
CA VAL A 44 -3.35 2.50 5.00
C VAL A 44 -2.94 1.05 4.70
N GLY A 45 -1.64 0.73 4.69
CA GLY A 45 -1.16 -0.65 4.67
C GLY A 45 -0.47 -1.12 3.39
N MET A 46 0.01 -0.21 2.53
CA MET A 46 0.88 -0.58 1.40
C MET A 46 2.12 -1.35 1.91
N ASN A 47 2.39 -2.52 1.33
CA ASN A 47 3.56 -3.34 1.67
C ASN A 47 4.59 -3.38 0.55
N VAL A 48 4.16 -3.26 -0.71
CA VAL A 48 5.04 -3.34 -1.87
C VAL A 48 4.71 -2.19 -2.82
N ALA A 49 5.74 -1.43 -3.20
CA ALA A 49 5.66 -0.44 -4.28
C ALA A 49 5.96 -1.13 -5.61
N CYS A 50 5.05 -0.98 -6.58
CA CYS A 50 5.21 -1.51 -7.94
C CYS A 50 5.56 -0.37 -8.90
N PHE A 51 6.70 -0.47 -9.56
CA PHE A 51 7.16 0.44 -10.60
C PHE A 51 6.79 -0.14 -11.95
N ASN A 52 5.87 0.50 -12.68
CA ASN A 52 5.45 0.02 -13.98
C ASN A 52 6.39 0.53 -15.08
N PHE A 53 7.34 -0.30 -15.48
CA PHE A 53 8.33 0.01 -16.53
C PHE A 53 7.77 0.01 -17.97
N SER A 54 6.49 -0.34 -18.17
CA SER A 54 5.82 -0.07 -19.46
C SER A 54 5.63 1.44 -19.71
N HIS A 55 5.78 2.26 -18.67
CA HIS A 55 5.71 3.72 -18.72
C HIS A 55 6.88 4.36 -17.94
N GLY A 56 7.13 5.64 -18.21
CA GLY A 56 8.18 6.42 -17.53
C GLY A 56 9.59 6.17 -18.07
N SER A 57 10.55 6.94 -17.56
CA SER A 57 11.98 6.78 -17.84
C SER A 57 12.72 6.23 -16.61
N HIS A 58 13.99 5.87 -16.77
CA HIS A 58 14.82 5.44 -15.64
C HIS A 58 14.95 6.54 -14.58
N GLU A 59 15.12 7.79 -15.00
CA GLU A 59 15.24 8.94 -14.11
C GLU A 59 13.96 9.16 -13.29
N TYR A 60 12.81 9.00 -13.94
CA TYR A 60 11.50 9.09 -13.30
C TYR A 60 11.30 8.01 -12.21
N HIS A 61 11.69 6.76 -12.51
CA HIS A 61 11.61 5.67 -11.53
C HIS A 61 12.61 5.88 -10.38
N GLN A 62 13.80 6.41 -10.67
CA GLN A 62 14.79 6.76 -9.65
C GLN A 62 14.29 7.88 -8.73
N GLU A 63 13.68 8.92 -9.28
CA GLU A 63 13.09 10.01 -8.48
C GLU A 63 11.99 9.47 -7.56
N THR A 64 11.14 8.59 -8.08
CA THR A 64 10.09 7.93 -7.29
C THR A 64 10.67 7.12 -6.13
N LEU A 65 11.75 6.37 -6.37
CA LEU A 65 12.46 5.63 -5.33
C LEU A 65 13.03 6.57 -4.27
N ASN A 66 13.69 7.66 -4.69
CA ASN A 66 14.26 8.66 -3.77
C ASN A 66 13.19 9.34 -2.89
N ILE A 67 11.96 9.44 -3.37
CA ILE A 67 10.83 9.99 -2.59
C ILE A 67 10.33 8.96 -1.57
N LEU A 68 10.37 7.67 -1.90
CA LEU A 68 9.92 6.59 -1.04
C LEU A 68 10.91 6.29 0.12
N GLU A 69 12.19 6.62 -0.06
CA GLU A 69 13.24 6.48 0.96
C GLU A 69 13.31 7.65 1.96
N LYS A 70 12.55 8.73 1.73
CA LYS A 70 12.48 9.91 2.61
C LYS A 70 11.49 9.69 3.76
#